data_AF-A0A6A5ZLM3-F1
#
_entry.id   AF-A0A6A5ZLM3-F1
#
_cell.length_a   1.000
_cell.length_b   1.000
_cell.length_c   1.000
_cell.angle_alpha   90.00
_cell.angle_beta   90.00
_cell.angle_gamma   90.00
#
_symmetry.space_group_name_H-M   'P 1'
#
loop_
_entity.id
_entity.type
_entity.pdbx_description
1 polymer ?
#
loop_
_entity_poly.entity_id
_entity_poly.type
_entity_poly.pdbx_seq_one_letter_code
_entity_poly.pdbx_strand_id
1 'polypeptide(L)'
;MMLTSKALLLALGGQYGPGSTDPTGGNSAGGQFGGFDLSAFLAPLEKKLIAHGVLASLAFVIFMPIGSIMIRLASFPGLWWVHGLFQLFAYALYICAFGIGIWFVNQIPTKLIDHYHPVIGILVFCLLFFQPILGAIHHFQFKKYNRRTFWSYAHLWLGRIVITLGMINGGLGMLLAHDTGFFVPSKGQMIAYGVIAGIMWLAWVAAAVVGERRRSRGRKSAETGPGYKEQYA
;
A
#
# COMPACT_ATOMS: atom_id res chain seq x y z
N MET A 1 5.23 -8.24 -40.74
CA MET A 1 6.44 -8.19 -39.89
C MET A 1 6.05 -7.51 -38.58
N MET A 2 5.62 -8.27 -37.57
CA MET A 2 5.18 -7.73 -36.29
C MET A 2 6.40 -7.23 -35.51
N LEU A 3 6.56 -5.91 -35.39
CA LEU A 3 7.39 -5.33 -34.33
C LEU A 3 6.79 -5.83 -33.01
N THR A 4 7.56 -6.62 -32.27
CA THR A 4 7.15 -7.08 -30.93
C THR A 4 6.86 -5.84 -30.08
N SER A 5 5.79 -5.85 -29.29
CA SER A 5 5.35 -4.70 -28.47
C SER A 5 6.46 -4.14 -27.57
N LYS A 6 7.46 -4.98 -27.24
CA LYS A 6 8.71 -4.58 -26.59
C LYS A 6 9.54 -3.60 -27.42
N ALA A 7 9.66 -3.77 -28.73
CA ALA A 7 10.40 -2.86 -29.61
C ALA A 7 9.69 -1.52 -29.78
N LEU A 8 8.35 -1.51 -29.81
CA LEU A 8 7.57 -0.26 -29.80
C LEU A 8 7.71 0.45 -28.45
N LEU A 9 7.65 -0.27 -27.32
CA LEU A 9 7.88 0.30 -26.00
C LEU A 9 9.32 0.77 -25.77
N LEU A 10 10.33 0.07 -26.31
CA LEU A 10 11.72 0.52 -26.28
C LEU A 10 11.94 1.77 -27.14
N ALA A 11 11.26 1.86 -28.29
CA ALA A 11 11.30 3.03 -29.16
C ALA A 11 10.58 4.25 -28.57
N LEU A 12 9.59 4.03 -27.69
CA LEU A 12 8.84 5.08 -26.99
C LEU A 12 9.45 5.44 -25.62
N GLY A 13 10.16 4.51 -24.97
CA GLY A 13 10.80 4.65 -23.65
C GLY A 13 12.22 5.21 -23.72
N GLY A 14 12.39 6.32 -24.45
CA GLY A 14 13.65 7.02 -24.65
C GLY A 14 14.50 7.10 -23.37
N GLN A 15 15.68 6.50 -23.48
CA GLN A 15 16.75 6.34 -22.52
C GLN A 15 17.15 7.67 -21.84
N TYR A 16 16.65 7.92 -20.63
CA TYR A 16 17.22 8.96 -19.74
C TYR A 16 18.15 8.31 -18.72
N GLY A 17 19.43 8.20 -19.09
CA GLY A 17 20.54 7.96 -18.16
C GLY A 17 21.13 9.29 -17.65
N PRO A 18 21.78 9.31 -16.47
CA PRO A 18 22.10 10.56 -15.77
C PRO A 18 23.46 11.14 -16.19
N GLY A 19 23.49 12.47 -16.31
CA GLY A 19 24.69 13.29 -16.08
C GLY A 19 25.62 13.50 -17.28
N SER A 20 25.34 14.55 -18.06
CA SER A 20 26.36 15.30 -18.79
C SER A 20 26.09 16.79 -18.58
N THR A 21 26.99 17.47 -17.86
CA THR A 21 27.03 18.92 -17.78
C THR A 21 27.58 19.47 -19.09
N ASP A 22 26.70 19.99 -19.95
CA ASP A 22 27.09 20.84 -21.08
C ASP A 22 26.35 22.19 -20.99
N PRO A 23 27.07 23.32 -20.90
CA PRO A 23 26.47 24.65 -20.86
C PRO A 23 26.45 25.24 -22.26
N THR A 24 25.61 24.71 -23.15
CA THR A 24 25.33 25.38 -24.43
C THR A 24 23.90 25.08 -24.87
N GLY A 25 23.13 26.16 -25.09
CA GLY A 25 21.73 26.10 -25.51
C GLY A 25 21.54 25.24 -26.75
N GLY A 26 20.79 24.16 -26.59
CA GLY A 26 20.36 23.26 -27.65
C GLY A 26 18.86 23.10 -27.58
N ASN A 27 18.18 23.62 -28.59
CA ASN A 27 16.74 23.54 -28.81
C ASN A 27 16.27 22.07 -28.69
N SER A 28 15.33 21.80 -27.78
CA SER A 28 14.74 20.47 -27.63
C SER A 28 14.04 20.07 -28.92
N ALA A 29 14.71 19.26 -29.74
CA ALA A 29 14.08 18.57 -30.87
C ALA A 29 13.13 17.50 -30.31
N GLY A 30 11.92 17.93 -29.93
CA GLY A 30 10.80 17.04 -29.68
C GLY A 30 10.49 16.30 -30.98
N GLY A 31 10.57 14.97 -30.97
CA GLY A 31 10.37 14.11 -32.14
C GLY A 31 8.96 14.25 -32.71
N GLN A 32 8.78 15.18 -33.65
CA GLN A 32 7.55 15.42 -34.38
C GLN A 32 7.45 14.46 -35.56
N PHE A 33 6.68 13.38 -35.42
CA PHE A 33 6.34 12.48 -36.52
C PHE A 33 4.96 12.86 -37.08
N GLY A 34 4.93 13.42 -38.29
CA GLY A 34 3.68 13.65 -39.03
C GLY A 34 2.64 14.52 -38.31
N GLY A 35 3.07 15.52 -37.51
CA GLY A 35 2.16 16.39 -36.75
C GLY A 35 1.62 15.79 -35.45
N PHE A 36 1.99 14.56 -35.10
CA PHE A 36 1.68 13.95 -33.81
C PHE A 36 2.75 14.34 -32.78
N ASP A 37 2.34 15.05 -31.74
CA ASP A 37 3.19 15.35 -30.59
C ASP A 37 3.13 14.19 -29.58
N LEU A 38 4.14 13.32 -29.64
CA LEU A 38 4.26 12.19 -28.74
C LEU A 38 4.38 12.63 -27.27
N SER A 39 5.02 13.77 -27.00
CA SER A 39 5.20 14.27 -25.63
C SER A 39 3.87 14.69 -25.01
N ALA A 40 3.01 15.35 -25.79
CA ALA A 40 1.67 15.73 -25.38
C ALA A 40 0.78 14.50 -25.09
N PHE A 41 0.99 13.39 -25.80
CA PHE A 41 0.28 12.13 -25.55
C PHE A 41 0.79 11.38 -24.30
N LEU A 42 2.11 11.38 -24.05
CA LEU A 42 2.71 10.64 -22.94
C LEU A 42 2.54 11.34 -21.58
N ALA A 43 2.52 12.67 -21.54
CA ALA A 43 2.46 13.43 -20.28
C ALA A 43 1.21 13.11 -19.40
N PRO A 44 -0.01 12.96 -19.95
CA PRO A 44 -1.17 12.52 -19.16
C PRO A 44 -1.05 11.08 -18.63
N LEU A 45 -0.35 10.19 -19.35
CA LEU A 45 -0.12 8.81 -18.91
C LEU A 45 0.84 8.77 -17.72
N GLU A 46 1.93 9.54 -17.81
CA GLU A 46 2.91 9.68 -16.74
C GLU A 46 2.25 10.16 -15.45
N LYS A 47 1.45 11.24 -15.54
CA LYS A 47 0.73 11.81 -14.39
C LYS A 47 -0.19 10.80 -13.73
N LYS A 48 -0.91 9.98 -14.51
CA LYS A 48 -1.79 8.92 -13.97
C LYS A 48 -0.97 7.84 -13.27
N LEU A 49 0.15 7.42 -13.84
CA LEU A 49 1.00 6.39 -13.24
C LEU A 49 1.61 6.87 -11.92
N ILE A 50 2.12 8.09 -11.89
CA ILE A 50 2.62 8.72 -10.66
C ILE A 50 1.51 8.81 -9.62
N ALA A 51 0.30 9.24 -10.02
CA ALA A 51 -0.85 9.28 -9.13
C ALA A 51 -1.20 7.90 -8.55
N HIS A 52 -1.20 6.84 -9.36
CA HIS A 52 -1.39 5.47 -8.89
C HIS A 52 -0.36 5.09 -7.80
N GLY A 53 0.93 5.27 -8.10
CA GLY A 53 2.01 4.92 -7.18
C GLY A 53 1.96 5.73 -5.87
N VAL A 54 1.71 7.03 -5.95
CA VAL A 54 1.60 7.92 -4.78
C VAL A 54 0.40 7.56 -3.93
N LEU A 55 -0.79 7.40 -4.52
CA LEU A 55 -2.01 7.06 -3.78
C LEU A 55 -1.90 5.69 -3.10
N ALA A 56 -1.36 4.68 -3.80
CA ALA A 56 -1.13 3.35 -3.23
C ALA A 56 -0.09 3.39 -2.09
N SER A 57 0.97 4.18 -2.25
CA SER A 57 2.00 4.35 -1.21
C SER A 57 1.44 5.06 0.02
N LEU A 58 0.68 6.15 -0.15
CA LEU A 58 0.02 6.83 0.97
C LEU A 58 -0.91 5.87 1.72
N ALA A 59 -1.70 5.07 1.01
CA ALA A 59 -2.59 4.10 1.63
C ALA A 59 -1.82 3.04 2.46
N PHE A 60 -0.87 2.32 1.85
CA PHE A 60 -0.24 1.15 2.47
C PHE A 60 1.00 1.43 3.28
N VAL A 61 1.78 2.45 2.92
CA VAL A 61 3.02 2.81 3.62
C VAL A 61 2.76 3.80 4.75
N ILE A 62 1.72 4.64 4.67
CA ILE A 62 1.50 5.71 5.66
C ILE A 62 0.23 5.48 6.47
N PHE A 63 -0.95 5.60 5.87
CA PHE A 63 -2.19 5.70 6.63
C PHE A 63 -2.64 4.37 7.27
N MET A 64 -2.56 3.24 6.54
CA MET A 64 -2.93 1.92 7.09
C MET A 64 -2.07 1.55 8.32
N PRO A 65 -0.71 1.61 8.26
CA PRO A 65 0.14 1.30 9.41
C PRO A 65 -0.07 2.26 10.58
N ILE A 66 -0.14 3.59 10.33
CA ILE A 66 -0.31 4.59 11.39
C ILE A 66 -1.61 4.34 12.15
N GLY A 67 -2.73 4.17 11.46
CA GLY A 67 -4.01 3.87 12.11
C GLY A 67 -3.95 2.58 12.93
N SER A 68 -3.22 1.57 12.47
CA SER A 68 -3.03 0.28 13.17
C SER A 68 -2.06 0.37 14.36
N ILE A 69 -1.03 1.20 14.30
CA ILE A 69 -0.11 1.49 15.42
C ILE A 69 -0.86 2.21 16.54
N MET A 70 -1.64 3.23 16.19
CA MET A 70 -2.33 4.10 17.13
C MET A 70 -3.27 3.31 18.06
N ILE A 71 -4.11 2.41 17.51
CA ILE A 71 -5.03 1.56 18.29
C ILE A 71 -4.31 0.52 19.19
N ARG A 72 -3.00 0.34 19.01
CA ARG A 72 -2.18 -0.60 19.79
C ARG A 72 -1.35 0.08 20.87
N LEU A 73 -0.93 1.32 20.66
CA LEU A 73 -0.01 2.02 21.56
C LEU A 73 -0.65 3.16 22.34
N ALA A 74 -1.66 3.83 21.80
CA ALA A 74 -2.38 4.91 22.48
C ALA A 74 -3.54 4.38 23.34
N SER A 75 -4.00 5.20 24.28
CA SER A 75 -5.16 4.90 25.14
C SER A 75 -5.91 6.18 25.47
N PHE A 76 -7.01 6.45 24.77
CA PHE A 76 -7.92 7.56 25.04
C PHE A 76 -9.35 7.25 24.54
N PRO A 77 -10.39 7.92 25.08
CA PRO A 77 -11.78 7.72 24.63
C PRO A 77 -11.94 8.04 23.14
N GLY A 78 -12.59 7.15 22.38
CA GLY A 78 -12.82 7.36 20.94
C GLY A 78 -11.67 6.95 20.02
N LEU A 79 -10.57 6.39 20.54
CA LEU A 79 -9.44 5.90 19.73
C LEU A 79 -9.84 4.93 18.59
N TRP A 80 -10.89 4.14 18.77
CA TRP A 80 -11.40 3.24 17.74
C TRP A 80 -12.00 3.99 16.54
N TRP A 81 -12.60 5.17 16.75
CA TRP A 81 -13.10 6.03 15.68
C TRP A 81 -11.94 6.61 14.89
N VAL A 82 -10.89 7.09 15.57
CA VAL A 82 -9.71 7.63 14.90
C VAL A 82 -9.02 6.53 14.08
N HIS A 83 -8.91 5.32 14.63
CA HIS A 83 -8.44 4.14 13.88
C HIS A 83 -9.30 3.91 12.63
N GLY A 84 -10.63 3.80 12.80
CA GLY A 84 -11.56 3.56 11.71
C GLY A 84 -11.49 4.64 10.62
N LEU A 85 -11.37 5.90 10.99
CA LEU A 85 -11.23 7.02 10.07
C LEU A 85 -9.95 6.90 9.22
N PHE A 86 -8.81 6.62 9.86
CA PHE A 86 -7.56 6.39 9.13
C PHE A 86 -7.66 5.20 8.18
N GLN A 87 -8.29 4.09 8.61
CA GLN A 87 -8.44 2.91 7.75
C GLN A 87 -9.37 3.19 6.56
N LEU A 88 -10.51 3.87 6.78
CA LEU A 88 -11.45 4.21 5.71
C LEU A 88 -10.86 5.23 4.72
N PHE A 89 -10.13 6.22 5.21
CA PHE A 89 -9.44 7.18 4.37
C PHE A 89 -8.36 6.49 3.51
N ALA A 90 -7.53 5.65 4.12
CA ALA A 90 -6.55 4.86 3.39
C ALA A 90 -7.18 3.93 2.35
N TYR A 91 -8.33 3.33 2.69
CA TYR A 91 -9.08 2.48 1.77
C TYR A 91 -9.61 3.29 0.58
N ALA A 92 -10.14 4.50 0.79
CA ALA A 92 -10.56 5.37 -0.29
C ALA A 92 -9.40 5.75 -1.22
N LEU A 93 -8.23 6.10 -0.67
CA LEU A 93 -7.02 6.35 -1.47
C LEU A 93 -6.64 5.13 -2.32
N TYR A 94 -6.72 3.92 -1.73
CA TYR A 94 -6.41 2.71 -2.47
C TYR A 94 -7.45 2.35 -3.53
N ILE A 95 -8.75 2.64 -3.32
CA ILE A 95 -9.77 2.49 -4.37
C ILE A 95 -9.42 3.37 -5.57
N CYS A 96 -9.03 4.63 -5.34
CA CYS A 96 -8.59 5.53 -6.41
C CYS A 96 -7.35 4.99 -7.12
N ALA A 97 -6.34 4.54 -6.36
CA ALA A 97 -5.13 3.95 -6.93
C ALA A 97 -5.45 2.70 -7.76
N PHE A 98 -6.26 1.79 -7.23
CA PHE A 98 -6.68 0.55 -7.89
C PHE A 98 -7.45 0.83 -9.18
N GLY A 99 -8.37 1.80 -9.17
CA GLY A 99 -9.09 2.23 -10.37
C GLY A 99 -8.16 2.71 -11.48
N ILE A 100 -7.11 3.47 -11.14
CA ILE A 100 -6.09 3.88 -12.11
C ILE A 100 -5.30 2.66 -12.62
N GLY A 101 -4.98 1.68 -11.76
CA GLY A 101 -4.31 0.44 -12.16
C GLY A 101 -5.13 -0.39 -13.15
N ILE A 102 -6.43 -0.55 -12.89
CA ILE A 102 -7.38 -1.21 -13.81
C ILE A 102 -7.47 -0.45 -15.13
N TRP A 103 -7.45 0.89 -15.09
CA TRP A 103 -7.40 1.70 -16.31
C TRP A 103 -6.15 1.38 -17.15
N PHE A 104 -4.96 1.29 -16.54
CA PHE A 104 -3.73 0.92 -17.27
C PHE A 104 -3.79 -0.47 -17.90
N VAL A 105 -4.29 -1.47 -17.16
CA VAL A 105 -4.48 -2.84 -17.67
C VAL A 105 -5.34 -2.86 -18.95
N ASN A 106 -6.37 -2.01 -19.02
CA ASN A 106 -7.29 -1.97 -20.15
C ASN A 106 -6.80 -1.12 -21.33
N GLN A 107 -5.83 -0.22 -21.11
CA GLN A 107 -5.37 0.72 -22.14
C GLN A 107 -4.06 0.31 -22.79
N ILE A 108 -3.23 -0.46 -22.10
CA ILE A 108 -1.96 -0.93 -22.65
C ILE A 108 -2.17 -2.31 -23.27
N PRO A 109 -1.90 -2.51 -24.58
CA PRO A 109 -2.15 -3.77 -25.31
C PRO A 109 -1.11 -4.87 -24.98
N THR A 110 -0.66 -4.93 -23.74
CA THR A 110 0.26 -5.94 -23.20
C THR A 110 -0.39 -6.65 -22.02
N LYS A 111 -0.04 -7.91 -21.79
CA LYS A 111 -0.60 -8.74 -20.72
C LYS A 111 -0.08 -8.32 -19.33
N LEU A 112 -0.35 -7.07 -18.93
CA LEU A 112 0.04 -6.54 -17.61
C LEU A 112 -0.54 -7.40 -16.48
N ILE A 113 -1.74 -7.96 -16.68
CA ILE A 113 -2.43 -8.80 -15.72
C ILE A 113 -1.65 -10.06 -15.34
N ASP A 114 -0.78 -10.58 -16.20
CA ASP A 114 -0.01 -11.80 -15.91
C ASP A 114 1.18 -11.53 -14.97
N HIS A 115 1.46 -10.27 -14.63
CA HIS A 115 2.53 -9.91 -13.71
C HIS A 115 2.08 -9.99 -12.25
N TYR A 116 3.04 -10.26 -11.36
CA TYR A 116 2.79 -10.39 -9.92
C TYR A 116 2.10 -9.17 -9.31
N HIS A 117 2.45 -7.95 -9.73
CA HIS A 117 1.93 -6.71 -9.13
C HIS A 117 0.41 -6.55 -9.32
N PRO A 118 -0.16 -6.63 -10.54
CA PRO A 118 -1.62 -6.56 -10.71
C PRO A 118 -2.37 -7.70 -10.01
N VAL A 119 -1.87 -8.95 -10.08
CA VAL A 119 -2.51 -10.10 -9.43
C VAL A 119 -2.58 -9.91 -7.92
N ILE A 120 -1.45 -9.58 -7.28
CA ILE A 120 -1.39 -9.34 -5.84
C ILE A 120 -2.22 -8.10 -5.47
N GLY A 121 -2.19 -7.04 -6.29
CA GLY A 121 -2.99 -5.83 -6.09
C GLY A 121 -4.50 -6.11 -6.04
N ILE A 122 -5.00 -6.95 -6.96
CA ILE A 122 -6.39 -7.41 -6.99
C ILE A 122 -6.73 -8.24 -5.75
N LEU A 123 -5.87 -9.19 -5.38
CA LEU A 123 -6.05 -9.99 -4.17
C LEU A 123 -6.13 -9.10 -2.92
N VAL A 124 -5.19 -8.17 -2.77
CA VAL A 124 -5.16 -7.20 -1.67
C VAL A 124 -6.44 -6.36 -1.65
N PHE A 125 -6.93 -5.89 -2.80
CA PHE A 125 -8.18 -5.14 -2.92
C PHE A 125 -9.39 -5.95 -2.42
N CYS A 126 -9.53 -7.19 -2.90
CA CYS A 126 -10.62 -8.09 -2.47
C CYS A 126 -10.56 -8.41 -0.97
N LEU A 127 -9.37 -8.68 -0.44
CA LEU A 127 -9.19 -8.96 0.99
C LEU A 127 -9.47 -7.73 1.86
N LEU A 128 -9.07 -6.54 1.39
CA LEU A 128 -9.27 -5.29 2.10
C LEU A 128 -10.76 -4.90 2.15
N PHE A 129 -11.57 -5.28 1.16
CA PHE A 129 -13.02 -5.07 1.20
C PHE A 129 -13.68 -5.69 2.46
N PHE A 130 -13.20 -6.85 2.90
CA PHE A 130 -13.73 -7.51 4.09
C PHE A 130 -13.24 -6.89 5.42
N GLN A 131 -12.16 -6.11 5.41
CA GLN A 131 -11.56 -5.57 6.63
C GLN A 131 -12.49 -4.65 7.43
N PRO A 132 -13.17 -3.65 6.83
CA PRO A 132 -14.11 -2.80 7.56
C PRO A 132 -15.29 -3.58 8.15
N ILE A 133 -15.81 -4.57 7.42
CA ILE A 133 -16.92 -5.43 7.86
C ILE A 133 -16.50 -6.22 9.10
N LEU A 134 -15.34 -6.89 9.01
CA LEU A 134 -14.77 -7.65 10.12
C LEU A 134 -14.41 -6.75 11.32
N GLY A 135 -13.93 -5.53 11.06
CA GLY A 135 -13.61 -4.54 12.07
C GLY A 135 -14.84 -4.09 12.86
N ALA A 136 -15.96 -3.83 12.18
CA ALA A 136 -17.23 -3.49 12.82
C ALA A 136 -17.75 -4.65 13.69
N ILE A 137 -17.81 -5.86 13.13
CA ILE A 137 -18.25 -7.07 13.87
C ILE A 137 -17.34 -7.30 15.09
N HIS A 138 -16.02 -7.20 14.91
CA HIS A 138 -15.06 -7.33 15.99
C HIS A 138 -15.33 -6.31 17.10
N HIS A 139 -15.53 -5.03 16.76
CA HIS A 139 -15.76 -3.97 17.73
C HIS A 139 -17.02 -4.23 18.57
N PHE A 140 -18.15 -4.52 17.91
CA PHE A 140 -19.41 -4.81 18.61
C PHE A 140 -19.29 -6.01 19.54
N GLN A 141 -18.67 -7.10 19.08
CA GLN A 141 -18.48 -8.29 19.90
C GLN A 141 -17.48 -8.06 21.04
N PHE A 142 -16.41 -7.32 20.81
CA PHE A 142 -15.45 -7.02 21.86
C PHE A 142 -16.08 -6.16 22.96
N LYS A 143 -16.93 -5.19 22.58
CA LYS A 143 -17.72 -4.39 23.53
C LYS A 143 -18.71 -5.24 24.32
N LYS A 144 -19.34 -6.25 23.69
CA LYS A 144 -20.33 -7.13 24.34
C LYS A 144 -19.71 -8.18 25.26
N TYR A 145 -18.65 -8.85 24.83
CA TYR A 145 -18.09 -10.01 25.51
C TYR A 145 -16.81 -9.73 26.31
N ASN A 146 -16.23 -8.53 26.16
CA ASN A 146 -14.97 -8.10 26.78
C ASN A 146 -13.80 -9.11 26.58
N ARG A 147 -13.84 -9.87 25.49
CA ARG A 147 -12.82 -10.86 25.12
C ARG A 147 -12.70 -10.96 23.61
N ARG A 148 -11.57 -11.49 23.15
CA ARG A 148 -11.39 -11.81 21.72
C ARG A 148 -12.31 -12.95 21.32
N THR A 149 -13.04 -12.72 20.23
CA THR A 149 -13.84 -13.72 19.54
C THR A 149 -13.10 -14.21 18.30
N PHE A 150 -13.64 -15.23 17.63
CA PHE A 150 -13.14 -15.67 16.32
C PHE A 150 -12.96 -14.49 15.34
N TRP A 151 -13.95 -13.59 15.28
CA TRP A 151 -13.93 -12.40 14.44
C TRP A 151 -12.82 -11.41 14.79
N SER A 152 -12.41 -11.34 16.06
CA SER A 152 -11.23 -10.57 16.47
C SER A 152 -9.96 -11.10 15.80
N TYR A 153 -9.77 -12.42 15.82
CA TYR A 153 -8.59 -13.04 15.21
C TYR A 153 -8.62 -12.91 13.69
N ALA A 154 -9.78 -13.11 13.06
CA ALA A 154 -9.95 -12.91 11.62
C ALA A 154 -9.58 -11.48 11.20
N HIS A 155 -10.13 -10.45 11.85
CA HIS A 155 -9.81 -9.05 11.58
C HIS A 155 -8.30 -8.76 11.75
N LEU A 156 -7.72 -9.19 12.88
CA LEU A 156 -6.31 -8.94 13.20
C LEU A 156 -5.33 -9.61 12.21
N TRP A 157 -5.54 -10.89 11.89
CA TRP A 157 -4.65 -11.62 10.99
C TRP A 157 -4.80 -11.18 9.54
N LEU A 158 -6.04 -11.01 9.07
CA LEU A 158 -6.27 -10.50 7.73
C LEU A 158 -5.64 -9.11 7.56
N GLY A 159 -5.74 -8.24 8.56
CA GLY A 159 -5.14 -6.91 8.50
C GLY A 159 -3.61 -6.97 8.42
N ARG A 160 -2.98 -7.91 9.13
CA ARG A 160 -1.53 -8.11 9.07
C ARG A 160 -1.05 -8.57 7.70
N ILE A 161 -1.78 -9.53 7.11
CA ILE A 161 -1.51 -10.05 5.78
C ILE A 161 -1.67 -8.94 4.74
N VAL A 162 -2.79 -8.23 4.76
CA VAL A 162 -3.12 -7.19 3.79
C VAL A 162 -2.14 -6.01 3.83
N ILE A 163 -1.76 -5.52 5.02
CA ILE A 163 -0.76 -4.44 5.14
C ILE A 163 0.59 -4.87 4.56
N THR A 164 1.06 -6.08 4.92
CA THR A 164 2.35 -6.59 4.47
C THR A 164 2.35 -6.83 2.96
N LEU A 165 1.33 -7.49 2.43
CA LEU A 165 1.19 -7.72 0.99
C LEU A 165 1.07 -6.41 0.22
N GLY A 166 0.36 -5.40 0.74
CA GLY A 166 0.24 -4.10 0.08
C GLY A 166 1.58 -3.36 -0.03
N MET A 167 2.43 -3.39 1.00
CA MET A 167 3.78 -2.82 0.94
C MET A 167 4.69 -3.58 -0.03
N ILE A 168 4.66 -4.92 0.01
CA ILE A 168 5.41 -5.73 -0.96
C ILE A 168 4.93 -5.42 -2.38
N ASN A 169 3.62 -5.30 -2.57
CA ASN A 169 3.02 -5.03 -3.86
C ASN A 169 3.45 -3.67 -4.44
N GLY A 170 3.60 -2.63 -3.62
CA GLY A 170 4.14 -1.36 -4.09
C GLY A 170 5.59 -1.46 -4.56
N GLY A 171 6.42 -2.25 -3.88
CA GLY A 171 7.77 -2.61 -4.35
C GLY A 171 7.75 -3.35 -5.69
N LEU A 172 6.86 -4.34 -5.83
CA LEU A 172 6.67 -5.07 -7.09
C LEU A 172 6.14 -4.17 -8.22
N GLY A 173 5.39 -3.11 -7.91
CA GLY A 173 4.93 -2.13 -8.89
C GLY A 173 6.08 -1.33 -9.49
N MET A 174 7.06 -0.94 -8.67
CA MET A 174 8.29 -0.30 -9.17
C MET A 174 9.17 -1.26 -9.97
N LEU A 175 9.26 -2.53 -9.55
CA LEU A 175 9.95 -3.57 -10.32
C LEU A 175 9.28 -3.77 -11.69
N LEU A 176 7.95 -3.80 -11.73
CA LEU A 176 7.19 -3.90 -12.98
C LEU A 176 7.47 -2.71 -13.92
N ALA A 177 7.49 -1.48 -13.38
CA ALA A 177 7.83 -0.29 -14.16
C ALA A 177 9.26 -0.35 -14.71
N HIS A 178 10.21 -0.83 -13.91
CA HIS A 178 11.59 -1.06 -14.34
C HIS A 178 11.69 -2.12 -15.46
N ASP A 179 11.07 -3.29 -15.28
CA ASP A 179 11.19 -4.42 -16.21
C ASP A 179 10.47 -4.18 -17.54
N THR A 180 9.40 -3.38 -17.52
CA THR A 180 8.64 -3.01 -18.73
C THR A 180 9.23 -1.82 -19.46
N GLY A 181 10.13 -1.06 -18.83
CA GLY A 181 10.66 0.20 -19.35
C GLY A 181 9.63 1.33 -19.36
N PHE A 182 8.41 1.09 -18.86
CA PHE A 182 7.32 2.05 -18.86
C PHE A 182 7.43 2.96 -17.62
N PHE A 183 7.89 4.20 -17.83
CA PHE A 183 8.10 5.20 -16.78
C PHE A 183 8.94 4.65 -15.62
N VAL A 184 10.16 4.22 -15.95
CA VAL A 184 11.10 3.63 -14.99
C VAL A 184 11.36 4.61 -13.84
N PRO A 185 11.04 4.24 -12.59
CA PRO A 185 11.35 5.08 -11.44
C PRO A 185 12.87 5.22 -11.29
N SER A 186 13.32 6.41 -10.90
CA SER A 186 14.73 6.63 -10.60
C SER A 186 15.21 5.72 -9.46
N LYS A 187 16.50 5.38 -9.45
CA LYS A 187 17.12 4.63 -8.34
C LYS A 187 16.83 5.28 -6.98
N GLY A 188 16.84 6.61 -6.92
CA GLY A 188 16.50 7.37 -5.72
C GLY A 188 15.08 7.13 -5.23
N GLN A 189 14.09 7.11 -6.13
CA GLN A 189 12.69 6.80 -5.77
C GLN A 189 12.53 5.37 -5.26
N MET A 190 13.17 4.40 -5.91
CA MET A 190 13.13 2.99 -5.49
C MET A 190 13.74 2.81 -4.09
N ILE A 191 14.90 3.44 -3.84
CA ILE A 191 15.57 3.43 -2.54
C ILE A 191 14.70 4.12 -1.48
N ALA A 192 14.17 5.31 -1.79
CA ALA A 192 13.33 6.07 -0.86
C ALA A 192 12.10 5.26 -0.44
N TYR A 193 11.39 4.67 -1.40
CA TYR A 193 10.25 3.80 -1.09
C TYR A 193 10.67 2.62 -0.22
N GLY A 194 11.74 1.90 -0.60
CA GLY A 194 12.20 0.72 0.14
C GLY A 194 12.58 1.03 1.58
N VAL A 195 13.30 2.13 1.81
CA VAL A 195 13.71 2.58 3.16
C VAL A 195 12.49 2.99 3.98
N ILE A 196 11.61 3.84 3.45
CA ILE A 196 10.43 4.34 4.18
C ILE A 196 9.47 3.19 4.50
N ALA A 197 9.18 2.33 3.52
CA ALA A 197 8.31 1.17 3.69
C ALA A 197 8.92 0.17 4.70
N GLY A 198 10.23 -0.09 4.62
CA GLY A 198 10.92 -0.98 5.56
C GLY A 198 10.89 -0.46 7.00
N ILE A 199 11.22 0.82 7.22
CA ILE A 199 11.17 1.44 8.55
C ILE A 199 9.75 1.42 9.10
N MET A 200 8.75 1.79 8.30
CA MET A 200 7.37 1.78 8.75
C MET A 200 6.89 0.37 9.07
N TRP A 201 7.23 -0.62 8.24
CA TRP A 201 6.85 -2.01 8.48
C TRP A 201 7.43 -2.52 9.80
N LEU A 202 8.71 -2.25 10.07
CA LEU A 202 9.37 -2.60 11.32
C LEU A 202 8.72 -1.91 12.52
N ALA A 203 8.42 -0.61 12.42
CA ALA A 203 7.72 0.14 13.46
C ALA A 203 6.32 -0.43 13.74
N TRP A 204 5.57 -0.77 12.69
CA TRP A 204 4.24 -1.37 12.79
C TRP A 204 4.29 -2.79 13.38
N VAL A 205 5.25 -3.63 13.00
CA VAL A 205 5.47 -4.95 13.61
C VAL A 205 5.85 -4.82 15.09
N ALA A 206 6.76 -3.91 15.43
CA ALA A 206 7.13 -3.65 16.82
C ALA A 206 5.91 -3.21 17.64
N ALA A 207 5.09 -2.30 17.12
CA ALA A 207 3.84 -1.89 17.75
C ALA A 207 2.83 -3.05 17.89
N ALA A 208 2.76 -3.93 16.90
CA ALA A 208 1.93 -5.14 16.93
C ALA A 208 2.35 -6.07 18.07
N VAL A 209 3.65 -6.33 18.22
CA VAL A 209 4.23 -7.18 19.27
C VAL A 209 4.06 -6.55 20.65
N VAL A 210 4.42 -5.27 20.81
CA VAL A 210 4.29 -4.54 22.08
C VAL A 210 2.83 -4.47 22.52
N GLY A 211 1.92 -4.12 21.61
CA GLY A 211 0.48 -4.04 21.89
C GLY A 211 -0.14 -5.40 22.27
N GLU A 212 0.38 -6.51 21.73
CA GLU A 212 -0.05 -7.86 22.11
C GLU A 212 0.49 -8.25 23.50
N ARG A 213 1.77 -7.98 23.76
CA ARG A 213 2.41 -8.25 25.06
C ARG A 213 1.76 -7.47 26.20
N ARG A 214 1.46 -6.18 26.01
CA ARG A 214 0.80 -5.33 27.02
C ARG A 214 -0.59 -5.88 27.39
N ARG A 215 -1.39 -6.30 26.39
CA ARG A 215 -2.72 -6.88 26.62
C ARG A 215 -2.66 -8.24 27.31
N SER A 216 -1.70 -9.09 26.94
CA SER A 216 -1.49 -10.38 27.60
C SER A 216 -1.10 -10.23 29.07
N ARG A 217 -0.22 -9.28 29.39
CA ARG A 217 0.18 -8.97 30.78
C ARG A 217 -1.00 -8.45 31.60
N GLY A 218 -1.79 -7.52 31.06
CA GLY A 218 -2.97 -6.99 31.74
C GLY A 218 -4.00 -8.07 32.10
N ARG A 219 -4.19 -9.07 31.22
CA ARG A 219 -5.08 -10.20 31.50
C ARG A 219 -4.55 -11.10 32.62
N LYS A 220 -3.25 -11.45 32.59
CA LYS A 220 -2.62 -12.25 33.65
C LYS A 220 -2.73 -11.57 35.01
N SER A 221 -2.45 -10.27 35.09
CA SER A 221 -2.59 -9.51 36.34
C SER A 221 -4.03 -9.47 36.88
N ALA A 222 -5.04 -9.46 36.00
CA ALA A 222 -6.44 -9.55 36.40
C ALA A 222 -6.83 -10.95 36.90
N GLU A 223 -6.22 -12.02 36.34
CA GLU A 223 -6.44 -13.41 36.77
C GLU A 223 -5.71 -13.75 38.09
N THR A 224 -4.57 -13.11 38.38
CA THR A 224 -3.73 -13.41 39.57
C THR A 224 -3.80 -12.37 40.70
N GLY A 225 -4.59 -11.30 40.56
CA GLY A 225 -4.75 -10.27 41.60
C GLY A 225 -5.44 -10.81 42.86
N PRO A 226 -5.27 -10.17 44.04
CA PRO A 226 -5.78 -10.63 45.34
C PRO A 226 -7.31 -10.46 45.51
N GLY A 227 -8.11 -10.92 44.55
CA GLY A 227 -9.56 -10.64 44.47
C GLY A 227 -10.46 -11.84 44.21
N TYR A 228 -10.02 -13.07 44.50
CA TYR A 228 -10.91 -14.24 44.39
C TYR A 228 -10.67 -15.35 45.42
N LYS A 229 -9.61 -15.26 46.25
CA LYS A 229 -9.24 -16.34 47.18
C LYS A 229 -9.64 -16.12 48.65
N GLU A 230 -10.25 -14.98 49.00
CA GLU A 230 -10.62 -14.69 50.40
C GLU A 230 -12.12 -14.66 50.70
N GLN A 231 -13.02 -14.87 49.73
CA GLN A 231 -14.46 -14.71 49.98
C GLN A 231 -15.22 -16.01 50.29
N TYR A 232 -14.51 -17.14 50.45
CA TYR A 232 -15.10 -18.44 50.82
C TYR A 232 -14.22 -19.29 51.76
N ALA A 233 -13.28 -18.66 52.48
CA ALA A 233 -12.51 -19.32 53.54
C ALA A 233 -13.05 -18.94 54.91
#